data_AF-A0A7Y5FUD0-F1
#
_entry.id   AF-A0A7Y5FUD0-F1
#
_cell.length_a   1.000
_cell.length_b   1.000
_cell.length_c   1.000
_cell.angle_alpha   90.00
_cell.angle_beta   90.00
_cell.angle_gamma   90.00
#
_symmetry.space_group_name_H-M   'P 1'
#
loop_
_entity.id
_entity.type
_entity.pdbx_description
1 polymer ?
#
loop_
_entity_poly.entity_id
_entity_poly.type
_entity_poly.pdbx_seq_one_letter_code
_entity_poly.pdbx_strand_id
1 'polypeptide(L)'
;MPKPLFEFFEFIAEELASTESMVITREDFRINDDGDSPLLETLMKDLKATGLDDTIPRAVKTLQEHFESKDAQLPFEYAQETGRFTARDSEFLSFVNNMRNMRSIGKRSRDFECQVAIRLCQRASGAVHRVGFPRDEKKTRRDFNAYLQTLGFGGPVLLGNKEKDGGLDILWLLPIGSIPHRPIVSVQCKNGEFNIEEADVSVSASSRSLSQHSGLQEPVHVPCVLFNDYVYPQILTPKKLNFVPLGLTDLATMGQKCTVKLI
;
A
#
# COMPACT_ATOMS: atom_id res chain seq x y z
N MET A 1 9.08 16.29 -6.63
CA MET A 1 7.79 16.19 -7.33
C MET A 1 7.57 14.72 -7.68
N PRO A 2 6.34 14.21 -7.58
CA PRO A 2 6.02 12.84 -8.00
C PRO A 2 6.44 12.61 -9.47
N LYS A 3 6.67 11.35 -9.85
CA LYS A 3 6.97 11.03 -11.25
C LYS A 3 5.78 11.30 -12.17
N PRO A 4 5.95 11.61 -13.46
CA PRO A 4 4.83 11.91 -14.36
C PRO A 4 3.82 10.77 -14.50
N LEU A 5 4.29 9.51 -14.57
CA LEU A 5 3.40 8.34 -14.61
C LEU A 5 2.52 8.23 -13.37
N PHE A 6 3.00 8.77 -12.26
CA PHE A 6 2.34 8.73 -10.97
C PHE A 6 1.19 9.72 -10.94
N GLU A 7 1.47 10.96 -11.32
CA GLU A 7 0.48 12.02 -11.43
C GLU A 7 -0.59 11.65 -12.47
N PHE A 8 -0.18 10.99 -13.56
CA PHE A 8 -1.10 10.43 -14.54
C PHE A 8 -2.06 9.41 -13.91
N PHE A 9 -1.55 8.40 -13.20
CA PHE A 9 -2.41 7.40 -12.56
C PHE A 9 -3.34 8.02 -11.51
N GLU A 10 -2.84 8.96 -10.71
CA GLU A 10 -3.63 9.66 -9.71
C GLU A 10 -4.74 10.51 -10.32
N PHE A 11 -4.48 11.15 -11.45
CA PHE A 11 -5.50 11.89 -12.19
C PHE A 11 -6.61 10.95 -12.67
N ILE A 12 -6.25 9.81 -13.27
CA ILE A 12 -7.26 8.81 -13.68
C ILE A 12 -8.05 8.30 -12.47
N ALA A 13 -7.38 8.05 -11.34
CA ALA A 13 -8.04 7.60 -10.12
C ALA A 13 -8.99 8.65 -9.53
N GLU A 14 -8.65 9.94 -9.61
CA GLU A 14 -9.52 11.04 -9.20
C GLU A 14 -10.80 11.08 -10.04
N GLU A 15 -10.67 11.10 -11.37
CA GLU A 15 -11.80 11.17 -12.30
C GLU A 15 -12.73 9.96 -12.15
N LEU A 16 -12.15 8.75 -12.12
CA LEU A 16 -12.91 7.50 -12.02
C LEU A 16 -13.36 7.16 -10.59
N ALA A 17 -12.87 7.84 -9.54
CA ALA A 17 -13.36 7.62 -8.18
C ALA A 17 -14.82 8.07 -8.01
N SER A 18 -15.27 9.01 -8.86
CA SER A 18 -16.62 9.56 -8.82
C SER A 18 -17.50 9.16 -10.01
N THR A 19 -16.91 8.56 -11.05
CA THR A 19 -17.59 8.19 -12.29
C THR A 19 -17.19 6.79 -12.76
N GLU A 20 -18.14 6.02 -13.30
CA GLU A 20 -17.87 4.66 -13.78
C GLU A 20 -17.06 4.63 -15.09
N SER A 21 -17.20 5.66 -15.92
CA SER A 21 -16.48 5.79 -17.19
C SER A 21 -16.40 7.24 -17.63
N MET A 22 -15.26 7.62 -18.20
CA MET A 22 -15.01 8.96 -18.72
C MET A 22 -14.14 8.90 -19.97
N VAL A 23 -14.37 9.84 -20.90
CA VAL A 23 -13.41 10.09 -21.99
C VAL A 23 -12.48 11.18 -21.50
N ILE A 24 -11.20 10.84 -21.34
CA ILE A 24 -10.18 11.80 -20.91
C ILE A 24 -9.39 12.19 -22.14
N THR A 25 -9.46 13.47 -22.46
CA THR A 25 -8.87 14.09 -23.64
C THR A 25 -7.54 14.76 -23.29
N ARG A 26 -6.84 15.22 -24.33
CA ARG A 26 -5.57 15.94 -24.17
C ARG A 26 -5.72 17.27 -23.41
N GLU A 27 -6.87 17.91 -23.52
CA GLU A 27 -7.12 19.20 -22.87
C GLU A 27 -7.28 19.04 -21.35
N ASP A 28 -7.78 17.88 -20.90
CA ASP A 28 -7.94 17.60 -19.46
C ASP A 28 -6.59 17.54 -18.73
N PHE A 29 -5.51 17.20 -19.44
CA PHE A 29 -4.14 17.16 -18.90
C PHE A 29 -3.39 18.50 -18.99
N ARG A 30 -4.03 19.58 -19.47
CA ARG A 30 -3.42 20.91 -19.64
C ARG A 30 -3.71 21.90 -18.51
N ILE A 31 -4.60 21.57 -17.56
CA ILE A 31 -5.25 22.54 -16.66
C ILE A 31 -4.43 22.91 -15.40
N ASN A 32 -3.17 22.47 -15.27
CA ASN A 32 -2.34 22.93 -14.14
C ASN A 32 -1.67 24.27 -14.46
N ASP A 33 -2.30 25.34 -13.95
CA ASP A 33 -2.11 26.77 -14.26
C ASP A 33 -0.83 27.45 -13.72
N ASP A 34 0.10 26.73 -13.09
CA ASP A 34 1.31 27.32 -12.50
C ASP A 34 2.59 26.73 -13.12
N GLY A 35 2.87 27.13 -14.35
CA GLY A 35 4.22 27.25 -14.92
C GLY A 35 5.20 26.09 -14.70
N ASP A 36 5.02 24.98 -15.41
CA ASP A 36 6.10 24.19 -16.03
C ASP A 36 5.49 22.94 -16.68
N SER A 37 5.51 22.88 -18.02
CA SER A 37 5.16 21.73 -18.90
C SER A 37 3.91 20.89 -18.52
N PRO A 38 2.83 20.93 -19.33
CA PRO A 38 1.65 20.07 -19.16
C PRO A 38 2.01 18.61 -18.84
N LEU A 39 1.28 17.96 -17.92
CA LEU A 39 1.57 16.59 -17.44
C LEU A 39 1.86 15.61 -18.59
N LEU A 40 1.13 15.73 -19.71
CA LEU A 40 1.34 14.91 -20.91
C LEU A 40 2.72 15.12 -21.56
N GLU A 41 3.26 16.34 -21.60
CA GLU A 41 4.57 16.61 -22.18
C GLU A 41 5.68 16.00 -21.32
N THR A 42 5.56 16.13 -20.00
CA THR A 42 6.49 15.53 -19.04
C THR A 42 6.42 14.01 -19.09
N LEU A 43 5.20 13.43 -19.20
CA LEU A 43 4.98 12.00 -19.36
C LEU A 43 5.52 11.47 -20.69
N MET A 44 5.32 12.21 -21.80
CA MET A 44 5.84 11.87 -23.12
C MET A 44 7.37 11.79 -23.10
N LYS A 45 8.03 12.75 -22.45
CA LYS A 45 9.50 12.79 -22.28
C LYS A 45 10.00 11.61 -21.44
N ASP A 46 9.34 11.31 -20.33
CA ASP A 46 9.71 10.22 -19.42
C ASP A 46 9.58 8.85 -20.09
N LEU A 47 8.47 8.62 -20.80
CA LEU A 47 8.20 7.37 -21.53
C LEU A 47 8.90 7.27 -22.88
N LYS A 48 9.64 8.31 -23.30
CA LYS A 48 10.27 8.44 -24.63
C LYS A 48 9.27 8.17 -25.78
N ALA A 49 8.04 8.61 -25.62
CA ALA A 49 7.00 8.45 -26.64
C ALA A 49 7.28 9.40 -27.82
N THR A 50 6.95 8.94 -29.04
CA THR A 50 7.20 9.70 -30.27
C THR A 50 6.13 10.76 -30.55
N GLY A 51 5.04 10.75 -29.79
CA GLY A 51 3.96 11.73 -29.89
C GLY A 51 2.84 11.48 -28.88
N LEU A 52 1.91 12.42 -28.82
CA LEU A 52 0.81 12.42 -27.85
C LEU A 52 -0.15 11.24 -28.02
N ASP A 53 -0.41 10.81 -29.27
CA ASP A 53 -1.27 9.65 -29.57
C ASP A 53 -0.74 8.32 -29.03
N ASP A 54 0.57 8.25 -28.79
CA ASP A 54 1.25 7.05 -28.27
C ASP A 54 1.53 7.18 -26.76
N THR A 55 1.44 8.38 -26.19
CA THR A 55 1.82 8.64 -24.79
C THR A 55 0.86 7.97 -23.81
N ILE A 56 -0.46 8.16 -23.96
CA ILE A 56 -1.46 7.57 -23.07
C ILE A 56 -1.47 6.02 -23.16
N PRO A 57 -1.52 5.40 -24.36
CA PRO A 57 -1.44 3.94 -24.48
C PRO A 57 -0.19 3.35 -23.82
N ARG A 58 0.98 4.01 -23.96
CA ARG A 58 2.22 3.57 -23.30
C ARG A 58 2.15 3.71 -21.79
N ALA A 59 1.61 4.81 -21.27
CA ALA A 59 1.44 5.01 -19.84
C ALA A 59 0.55 3.92 -19.24
N VAL A 60 -0.60 3.66 -19.86
CA VAL A 60 -1.51 2.58 -19.46
C VAL A 60 -0.82 1.22 -19.53
N LYS A 61 -0.08 0.93 -20.61
CA LYS A 61 0.67 -0.33 -20.74
C LYS A 61 1.71 -0.50 -19.63
N THR A 62 2.43 0.58 -19.30
CA THR A 62 3.46 0.55 -18.25
C THR A 62 2.83 0.30 -16.87
N LEU A 63 1.67 0.90 -16.60
CA LEU A 63 0.89 0.63 -15.38
C LEU A 63 0.39 -0.82 -15.37
N GLN A 64 -0.14 -1.32 -16.49
CA GLN A 64 -0.60 -2.70 -16.61
C GLN A 64 0.54 -3.69 -16.28
N GLU A 65 1.72 -3.50 -16.87
CA GLU A 65 2.91 -4.33 -16.60
C GLU A 65 3.34 -4.26 -15.12
N HIS A 66 3.24 -3.08 -14.50
CA HIS A 66 3.53 -2.91 -13.08
C HIS A 66 2.54 -3.71 -12.20
N PHE A 67 1.24 -3.57 -12.44
CA PHE A 67 0.21 -4.31 -11.67
C PHE A 67 0.35 -5.83 -11.87
N GLU A 68 0.59 -6.28 -13.10
CA GLU A 68 0.81 -7.70 -13.39
C GLU A 68 2.04 -8.26 -12.69
N SER A 69 3.12 -7.48 -12.56
CA SER A 69 4.33 -7.90 -11.81
C SER A 69 4.09 -8.14 -10.31
N LYS A 70 2.92 -7.72 -9.81
CA LYS A 70 2.44 -7.88 -8.43
C LYS A 70 1.26 -8.85 -8.32
N ASP A 71 1.00 -9.62 -9.37
CA ASP A 71 -0.19 -10.48 -9.52
C ASP A 71 -1.52 -9.71 -9.42
N ALA A 72 -1.51 -8.39 -9.56
CA ALA A 72 -2.67 -7.52 -9.43
C ALA A 72 -3.25 -7.13 -10.81
N GLN A 73 -4.51 -6.70 -10.83
CA GLN A 73 -5.14 -6.09 -12.01
C GLN A 73 -5.11 -4.58 -11.95
N LEU A 74 -4.84 -3.95 -13.10
CA LEU A 74 -5.06 -2.51 -13.27
C LEU A 74 -6.53 -2.18 -12.96
N PRO A 75 -6.80 -1.18 -12.11
CA PRO A 75 -8.14 -0.93 -11.57
C PRO A 75 -9.07 -0.22 -12.57
N PHE A 76 -8.64 -0.04 -13.81
CA PHE A 76 -9.44 0.51 -14.91
C PHE A 76 -9.07 -0.13 -16.25
N GLU A 77 -9.95 0.05 -17.23
CA GLU A 77 -9.73 -0.23 -18.64
C GLU A 77 -9.47 1.06 -19.41
N TYR A 78 -8.74 0.95 -20.52
CA TYR A 78 -8.56 2.03 -21.48
C TYR A 78 -8.85 1.53 -22.89
N ALA A 79 -9.82 2.14 -23.55
CA ALA A 79 -10.17 1.87 -24.94
C ALA A 79 -9.49 2.89 -25.87
N GLN A 80 -8.36 2.49 -26.46
CA GLN A 80 -7.52 3.36 -27.29
C GLN A 80 -8.28 4.05 -28.44
N GLU A 81 -9.22 3.36 -29.07
CA GLU A 81 -10.01 3.91 -30.20
C GLU A 81 -10.86 5.12 -29.82
N THR A 82 -11.31 5.17 -28.56
CA THR A 82 -12.24 6.21 -28.08
C THR A 82 -11.62 7.13 -27.03
N GLY A 83 -10.43 6.80 -26.53
CA GLY A 83 -9.82 7.47 -25.38
C GLY A 83 -10.58 7.26 -24.06
N ARG A 84 -11.50 6.29 -24.02
CA ARG A 84 -12.38 6.06 -22.87
C ARG A 84 -11.68 5.24 -21.80
N PHE A 85 -11.77 5.73 -20.58
CA PHE A 85 -11.42 5.00 -19.37
C PHE A 85 -12.70 4.46 -18.71
N THR A 86 -12.62 3.27 -18.14
CA THR A 86 -13.74 2.61 -17.44
C THR A 86 -13.23 1.98 -16.15
N ALA A 87 -13.86 2.27 -15.02
CA ALA A 87 -13.48 1.70 -13.74
C ALA A 87 -13.72 0.17 -13.71
N ARG A 88 -12.73 -0.59 -13.23
CA ARG A 88 -12.86 -2.03 -12.90
C ARG A 88 -12.93 -2.27 -11.39
N ASP A 89 -12.20 -1.48 -10.62
CA ASP A 89 -12.13 -1.55 -9.16
C ASP A 89 -12.33 -0.15 -8.57
N SER A 90 -13.59 0.31 -8.55
CA SER A 90 -13.97 1.64 -8.09
C SER A 90 -13.61 1.88 -6.62
N GLU A 91 -13.64 0.83 -5.79
CA GLU A 91 -13.19 0.91 -4.41
C GLU A 91 -11.69 1.19 -4.30
N PHE A 92 -10.86 0.53 -5.12
CA PHE A 92 -9.43 0.82 -5.15
C PHE A 92 -9.11 2.21 -5.71
N LEU A 93 -9.82 2.64 -6.75
CA LEU A 93 -9.67 3.99 -7.32
C LEU A 93 -10.02 5.06 -6.28
N SER A 94 -11.13 4.89 -5.56
CA SER A 94 -11.51 5.75 -4.44
C SER A 94 -10.47 5.73 -3.32
N PHE A 95 -9.93 4.56 -3.00
CA PHE A 95 -8.83 4.41 -2.04
C PHE A 95 -7.60 5.22 -2.47
N VAL A 96 -7.13 5.08 -3.72
CA VAL A 96 -5.98 5.83 -4.26
C VAL A 96 -6.24 7.34 -4.23
N ASN A 97 -7.42 7.79 -4.64
CA ASN A 97 -7.78 9.21 -4.60
C ASN A 97 -7.76 9.76 -3.15
N ASN A 98 -8.24 8.98 -2.18
CA ASN A 98 -8.13 9.32 -0.77
C ASN A 98 -6.65 9.36 -0.32
N MET A 99 -5.82 8.43 -0.78
CA MET A 99 -4.40 8.34 -0.38
C MET A 99 -3.62 9.55 -0.87
N ARG A 100 -3.87 9.99 -2.11
CA ARG A 100 -3.31 11.22 -2.70
C ARG A 100 -3.50 12.42 -1.78
N ASN A 101 -4.73 12.64 -1.31
CA ASN A 101 -5.10 13.73 -0.41
C ASN A 101 -4.48 13.64 1.00
N MET A 102 -3.82 12.53 1.31
CA MET A 102 -3.16 12.28 2.59
C MET A 102 -1.64 12.23 2.48
N ARG A 103 -1.08 12.37 1.27
CA ARG A 103 0.36 12.29 1.04
C ARG A 103 1.09 13.41 1.77
N SER A 104 1.95 13.02 2.71
CA SER A 104 2.94 13.80 3.49
C SER A 104 2.96 13.36 4.95
N ILE A 105 4.14 13.45 5.58
CA ILE A 105 4.33 13.14 7.00
C ILE A 105 3.68 14.26 7.82
N GLY A 106 2.77 13.92 8.74
CA GLY A 106 2.58 14.75 9.95
C GLY A 106 1.17 15.02 10.46
N LYS A 107 0.08 14.72 9.74
CA LYS A 107 -1.28 14.91 10.32
C LYS A 107 -2.30 13.81 10.02
N ARG A 108 -2.17 13.09 8.90
CA ARG A 108 -3.15 12.08 8.45
C ARG A 108 -2.62 10.66 8.36
N SER A 109 -1.47 10.36 9.00
CA SER A 109 -0.91 9.01 9.04
C SER A 109 -1.88 7.98 9.64
N ARG A 110 -2.74 8.42 10.57
CA ARG A 110 -3.80 7.60 11.15
C ARG A 110 -4.87 7.22 10.13
N ASP A 111 -5.35 8.20 9.37
CA ASP A 111 -6.34 7.97 8.32
C ASP A 111 -5.77 7.01 7.26
N PHE A 112 -4.50 7.18 6.90
CA PHE A 112 -3.77 6.28 6.01
C PHE A 112 -3.75 4.83 6.54
N GLU A 113 -3.31 4.62 7.79
CA GLU A 113 -3.33 3.30 8.43
C GLU A 113 -4.74 2.68 8.44
N CYS A 114 -5.76 3.49 8.72
CA CYS A 114 -7.15 3.03 8.74
C CYS A 114 -7.61 2.54 7.36
N GLN A 115 -7.32 3.30 6.32
CA GLN A 115 -7.72 2.97 4.95
C GLN A 115 -6.95 1.74 4.43
N VAL A 116 -5.65 1.66 4.71
CA VAL A 116 -4.83 0.48 4.41
C VAL A 116 -5.39 -0.76 5.11
N ALA A 117 -5.72 -0.67 6.41
CA ALA A 117 -6.29 -1.79 7.15
C ALA A 117 -7.64 -2.25 6.55
N ILE A 118 -8.52 -1.32 6.18
CA ILE A 118 -9.81 -1.65 5.53
C ILE A 118 -9.57 -2.40 4.22
N ARG A 119 -8.69 -1.88 3.35
CA ARG A 119 -8.40 -2.52 2.07
C ARG A 119 -7.72 -3.88 2.25
N LEU A 120 -6.81 -3.99 3.22
CA LEU A 120 -6.18 -5.26 3.59
C LEU A 120 -7.24 -6.29 4.04
N CYS A 121 -8.24 -5.90 4.85
CA CYS A 121 -9.35 -6.79 5.22
C CYS A 121 -10.13 -7.33 4.02
N GLN A 122 -10.32 -6.51 2.97
CA GLN A 122 -11.03 -6.92 1.77
C GLN A 122 -10.22 -7.91 0.93
N ARG A 123 -8.89 -7.83 1.01
CA ARG A 123 -7.96 -8.55 0.15
C ARG A 123 -7.37 -9.81 0.78
N ALA A 124 -7.13 -9.78 2.09
CA ALA A 124 -6.44 -10.79 2.85
C ALA A 124 -7.40 -11.76 3.56
N SER A 125 -7.03 -13.04 3.60
CA SER A 125 -7.71 -14.03 4.45
C SER A 125 -7.21 -13.97 5.89
N GLY A 126 -8.05 -14.25 6.87
CA GLY A 126 -7.68 -14.24 8.29
C GLY A 126 -8.20 -13.00 9.00
N ALA A 127 -7.62 -12.67 10.14
CA ALA A 127 -8.07 -11.56 10.96
C ALA A 127 -7.06 -10.41 10.93
N VAL A 128 -7.52 -9.21 10.58
CA VAL A 128 -6.71 -7.99 10.56
C VAL A 128 -7.10 -7.12 11.74
N HIS A 129 -6.11 -6.74 12.53
CA HIS A 129 -6.26 -6.03 13.78
C HIS A 129 -5.43 -4.75 13.75
N ARG A 130 -6.06 -3.59 13.89
CA ARG A 130 -5.34 -2.32 14.08
C ARG A 130 -4.93 -2.21 15.54
N VAL A 131 -3.64 -2.20 15.79
CA VAL A 131 -3.14 -2.18 17.16
C VAL A 131 -3.05 -0.75 17.67
N GLY A 132 -3.46 -0.55 18.92
CA GLY A 132 -3.47 0.80 19.50
C GLY A 132 -4.63 1.69 19.00
N PHE A 133 -5.55 1.18 18.17
CA PHE A 133 -6.75 1.90 17.74
C PHE A 133 -7.89 1.83 18.79
N PRO A 134 -8.62 2.90 19.10
CA PRO A 134 -8.45 4.27 18.60
C PRO A 134 -7.16 4.92 19.15
N ARG A 135 -6.41 5.62 18.28
CA ARG A 135 -5.05 6.17 18.56
C ARG A 135 -5.06 7.46 19.39
N ASP A 136 -6.24 8.05 19.52
CA ASP A 136 -6.59 9.26 20.28
C ASP A 136 -6.90 8.95 21.75
N GLU A 137 -7.15 7.68 22.09
CA GLU A 137 -7.25 7.24 23.47
C GLU A 137 -5.86 6.91 24.03
N LYS A 138 -5.54 7.47 25.21
CA LYS A 138 -4.31 7.13 25.92
C LYS A 138 -4.45 5.73 26.52
N LYS A 139 -3.95 4.72 25.81
CA LYS A 139 -3.88 3.34 26.31
C LYS A 139 -2.67 3.18 27.24
N THR A 140 -2.87 2.50 28.38
CA THR A 140 -1.73 2.16 29.23
C THR A 140 -0.99 0.95 28.65
N ARG A 141 0.29 0.79 29.00
CA ARG A 141 1.07 -0.41 28.64
C ARG A 141 0.36 -1.71 29.07
N ARG A 142 -0.31 -1.67 30.21
CA ARG A 142 -1.08 -2.81 30.73
C ARG A 142 -2.22 -3.18 29.79
N ASP A 143 -3.00 -2.19 29.36
CA ASP A 143 -4.14 -2.40 28.45
C ASP A 143 -3.68 -2.91 27.10
N PHE A 144 -2.54 -2.41 26.62
CA PHE A 144 -1.95 -2.84 25.36
C PHE A 144 -1.47 -4.29 25.41
N ASN A 145 -0.72 -4.66 26.45
CA ASN A 145 -0.27 -6.04 26.63
C ASN A 145 -1.45 -7.00 26.88
N ALA A 146 -2.48 -6.57 27.61
CA ALA A 146 -3.71 -7.35 27.78
C ALA A 146 -4.45 -7.58 26.45
N TYR A 147 -4.54 -6.55 25.60
CA TYR A 147 -5.09 -6.69 24.26
C TYR A 147 -4.29 -7.69 23.42
N LEU A 148 -2.96 -7.60 23.40
CA LEU A 148 -2.13 -8.56 22.66
C LEU A 148 -2.27 -9.99 23.20
N GLN A 149 -2.45 -10.18 24.52
CA GLN A 149 -2.75 -11.51 25.06
C GLN A 149 -4.03 -12.12 24.47
N THR A 150 -5.06 -11.31 24.20
CA THR A 150 -6.29 -11.80 23.52
C THR A 150 -6.03 -12.28 22.09
N LEU A 151 -4.96 -11.79 21.45
CA LEU A 151 -4.52 -12.21 20.12
C LEU A 151 -3.56 -13.41 20.16
N GLY A 152 -3.33 -13.99 21.34
CA GLY A 152 -2.51 -15.20 21.51
C GLY A 152 -1.06 -14.95 21.92
N PHE A 153 -0.68 -13.72 22.28
CA PHE A 153 0.65 -13.42 22.80
C PHE A 153 0.78 -13.94 24.25
N GLY A 154 1.76 -14.82 24.49
CA GLY A 154 1.93 -15.50 25.79
C GLY A 154 2.56 -14.66 26.91
N GLY A 155 2.90 -13.39 26.65
CA GLY A 155 3.61 -12.53 27.59
C GLY A 155 3.52 -11.03 27.25
N PRO A 156 4.06 -10.14 28.10
CA PRO A 156 3.97 -8.69 27.91
C PRO A 156 4.88 -8.25 26.75
N VAL A 157 4.31 -7.87 25.60
CA VAL A 157 5.07 -7.53 24.38
C VAL A 157 5.82 -6.19 24.49
N LEU A 158 5.17 -5.16 25.05
CA LEU A 158 5.80 -3.86 25.31
C LEU A 158 6.47 -3.87 26.67
N LEU A 159 7.78 -3.64 26.70
CA LEU A 159 8.61 -3.68 27.90
C LEU A 159 9.09 -2.29 28.32
N GLY A 160 9.35 -1.40 27.35
CA GLY A 160 9.82 -0.05 27.60
C GLY A 160 8.74 0.89 28.14
N ASN A 161 9.09 1.78 29.08
CA ASN A 161 8.17 2.79 29.62
C ASN A 161 7.78 3.89 28.62
N LYS A 162 8.46 3.97 27.48
CA LYS A 162 8.21 4.95 26.40
C LYS A 162 7.60 4.34 25.14
N GLU A 163 7.39 3.03 25.11
CA GLU A 163 6.80 2.33 23.96
C GLU A 163 5.29 2.56 23.97
N LYS A 164 4.76 3.22 22.93
CA LYS A 164 3.31 3.42 22.79
C LYS A 164 2.60 2.20 22.21
N ASP A 165 3.21 1.57 21.21
CA ASP A 165 2.62 0.50 20.41
C ASP A 165 3.64 -0.55 19.93
N GLY A 166 4.93 -0.37 20.24
CA GLY A 166 6.01 -1.25 19.79
C GLY A 166 6.20 -1.27 18.27
N GLY A 167 5.63 -0.32 17.53
CA GLY A 167 5.62 -0.36 16.06
C GLY A 167 4.82 -1.54 15.51
N LEU A 168 3.65 -1.86 16.07
CA LEU A 168 2.77 -2.93 15.60
C LEU A 168 1.49 -2.39 14.95
N ASP A 169 1.55 -1.31 14.17
CA ASP A 169 0.41 -0.58 13.60
C ASP A 169 -0.79 -1.46 13.17
N ILE A 170 -0.54 -2.48 12.34
CA ILE A 170 -1.53 -3.47 11.95
C ILE A 170 -0.95 -4.87 12.20
N LEU A 171 -1.74 -5.76 12.81
CA LEU A 171 -1.47 -7.18 12.93
C LEU A 171 -2.42 -7.97 12.05
N TRP A 172 -1.89 -8.76 11.15
CA TRP A 172 -2.64 -9.70 10.33
C TRP A 172 -2.34 -11.13 10.80
N LEU A 173 -3.35 -11.75 11.39
CA LEU A 173 -3.35 -13.13 11.85
C LEU A 173 -3.83 -14.03 10.72
N LEU A 174 -2.93 -14.85 10.19
CA LEU A 174 -3.31 -15.78 9.12
C LEU A 174 -4.27 -16.87 9.64
N PRO A 175 -5.12 -17.44 8.76
CA PRO A 175 -5.99 -18.56 9.12
C PRO A 175 -5.22 -19.75 9.70
N ILE A 176 -5.87 -20.52 10.57
CA ILE A 176 -5.32 -21.78 11.09
C ILE A 176 -5.02 -22.72 9.92
N GLY A 177 -3.79 -23.25 9.86
CA GLY A 177 -3.34 -24.15 8.79
C GLY A 177 -2.56 -23.47 7.66
N SER A 178 -2.42 -22.13 7.68
CA SER A 178 -1.47 -21.42 6.82
C SER A 178 -0.04 -21.91 7.09
N ILE A 179 0.84 -21.92 6.10
CA ILE A 179 2.27 -22.24 6.33
C ILE A 179 3.07 -20.94 6.23
N PRO A 180 3.90 -20.60 7.24
CA PRO A 180 4.12 -21.36 8.49
C PRO A 180 2.90 -21.34 9.42
N HIS A 181 2.73 -22.35 10.29
CA HIS A 181 1.48 -22.64 11.01
C HIS A 181 0.88 -21.52 11.90
N ARG A 182 1.57 -20.39 12.13
CA ARG A 182 1.10 -19.26 12.96
C ARG A 182 1.78 -17.90 12.64
N PRO A 183 1.98 -17.45 11.39
CA PRO A 183 2.73 -16.23 11.18
C PRO A 183 1.86 -15.05 11.59
N ILE A 184 2.33 -14.29 12.58
CA ILE A 184 1.79 -12.96 12.85
C ILE A 184 2.48 -12.02 11.87
N VAL A 185 1.70 -11.39 10.99
CA VAL A 185 2.23 -10.39 10.06
C VAL A 185 2.02 -9.02 10.68
N SER A 186 3.09 -8.26 10.95
CA SER A 186 2.95 -6.86 11.33
C SER A 186 3.12 -5.97 10.10
N VAL A 187 2.20 -5.05 9.86
CA VAL A 187 2.24 -4.16 8.69
C VAL A 187 2.46 -2.73 9.18
N GLN A 188 3.60 -2.14 8.82
CA GLN A 188 3.90 -0.72 9.04
C GLN A 188 3.47 0.09 7.82
N CYS A 189 2.81 1.22 8.05
CA CYS A 189 2.24 2.02 6.97
C CYS A 189 3.08 3.29 6.72
N LYS A 190 3.60 3.45 5.50
CA LYS A 190 4.35 4.63 5.06
C LYS A 190 3.66 5.28 3.86
N ASN A 191 3.05 6.45 4.08
CA ASN A 191 2.35 7.20 3.02
C ASN A 191 3.29 8.09 2.17
N GLY A 192 4.56 7.71 2.08
CA GLY A 192 5.58 8.40 1.28
C GLY A 192 6.06 7.49 0.15
N GLU A 193 6.95 8.05 -0.67
CA GLU A 193 7.78 7.21 -1.55
C GLU A 193 8.56 6.21 -0.71
N PHE A 194 8.80 5.01 -1.24
CA PHE A 194 9.57 4.02 -0.49
C PHE A 194 10.98 4.53 -0.18
N ASN A 195 11.31 4.53 1.12
CA ASN A 195 12.64 4.77 1.62
C ASN A 195 13.05 3.58 2.51
N ILE A 196 14.13 2.91 2.12
CA ILE A 196 14.65 1.72 2.82
C ILE A 196 15.09 2.04 4.26
N GLU A 197 15.70 3.21 4.51
CA GLU A 197 16.16 3.60 5.85
C GLU A 197 14.97 3.86 6.77
N GLU A 198 13.91 4.50 6.26
CA GLU A 198 12.69 4.71 7.03
C GLU A 198 11.95 3.41 7.32
N ALA A 199 11.96 2.48 6.36
CA ALA A 199 11.41 1.13 6.52
C ALA A 199 12.18 0.34 7.60
N ASP A 200 13.51 0.32 7.52
CA ASP A 200 14.40 -0.33 8.50
C ASP A 200 14.20 0.24 9.91
N VAL A 201 14.15 1.56 10.05
CA VAL A 201 13.89 2.22 11.36
C VAL A 201 12.54 1.78 11.93
N SER A 202 11.51 1.67 11.09
CA SER A 202 10.16 1.32 11.52
C SER A 202 10.06 -0.14 11.97
N VAL A 203 10.68 -1.05 11.21
CA VAL A 203 10.71 -2.47 11.55
C VAL A 203 11.58 -2.73 12.78
N SER A 204 12.69 -2.01 12.94
CA SER A 204 13.62 -2.20 14.06
C SER A 204 12.98 -2.00 15.45
N ALA A 205 11.95 -1.17 15.55
CA ALA A 205 11.17 -1.02 16.78
C ALA A 205 10.40 -2.30 17.10
N SER A 206 9.64 -2.82 16.13
CA SER A 206 8.87 -4.06 16.27
C SER A 206 9.76 -5.27 16.53
N SER A 207 10.86 -5.42 15.80
CA SER A 207 11.82 -6.51 15.99
C SER A 207 12.45 -6.48 17.39
N ARG A 208 12.79 -5.29 17.93
CA ARG A 208 13.31 -5.18 19.31
C ARG A 208 12.27 -5.54 20.36
N SER A 209 11.04 -5.07 20.22
CA SER A 209 9.95 -5.42 21.14
C SER A 209 9.68 -6.93 21.11
N LEU A 210 9.77 -7.59 19.95
CA LEU A 210 9.50 -9.02 19.80
C LEU A 210 10.66 -9.93 20.21
N SER A 211 11.90 -9.59 19.86
CA SER A 211 13.11 -10.38 20.18
C SER A 211 13.40 -10.51 21.68
N GLN A 212 12.82 -9.64 22.51
CA GLN A 212 12.88 -9.75 23.97
C GLN A 212 11.95 -10.85 24.53
N HIS A 213 11.14 -11.50 23.70
CA HIS A 213 10.21 -12.57 24.10
C HIS A 213 10.67 -13.93 23.60
N SER A 214 11.03 -14.81 24.54
CA SER A 214 11.43 -16.21 24.28
C SER A 214 10.34 -17.09 23.67
N GLY A 215 9.10 -16.61 23.55
CA GLY A 215 7.94 -17.36 23.05
C GLY A 215 7.40 -16.93 21.68
N LEU A 216 7.87 -15.81 21.13
CA LEU A 216 7.59 -15.37 19.75
C LEU A 216 8.87 -15.63 18.96
N GLN A 217 9.13 -16.89 18.64
CA GLN A 217 10.29 -17.21 17.84
C GLN A 217 10.19 -16.44 16.51
N GLU A 218 11.28 -15.74 16.15
CA GLU A 218 11.50 -15.05 14.88
C GLU A 218 10.96 -15.79 13.63
N PRO A 219 10.99 -17.14 13.52
CA PRO A 219 10.32 -17.89 12.43
C PRO A 219 8.79 -17.75 12.33
N VAL A 220 8.11 -17.11 13.29
CA VAL A 220 6.64 -17.05 13.40
C VAL A 220 6.13 -15.60 13.27
N HIS A 221 7.00 -14.62 13.01
CA HIS A 221 6.61 -13.23 12.79
C HIS A 221 7.19 -12.70 11.48
N VAL A 222 6.34 -12.11 10.65
CA VAL A 222 6.75 -11.54 9.36
C VAL A 222 6.48 -10.03 9.40
N PRO A 223 7.52 -9.19 9.49
CA PRO A 223 7.34 -7.76 9.37
C PRO A 223 7.13 -7.40 7.90
N CYS A 224 6.13 -6.57 7.63
CA CYS A 224 5.81 -5.99 6.34
C CYS A 224 5.84 -4.47 6.44
N VAL A 225 6.27 -3.81 5.37
CA VAL A 225 6.20 -2.34 5.25
C VAL A 225 5.42 -2.00 4.00
N LEU A 226 4.30 -1.31 4.17
CA LEU A 226 3.40 -0.92 3.11
C LEU A 226 3.66 0.52 2.67
N PHE A 227 3.85 0.73 1.38
CA PHE A 227 4.21 2.02 0.77
C PHE A 227 3.49 2.22 -0.56
N ASN A 228 3.60 3.43 -1.10
CA ASN A 228 3.05 3.77 -2.39
C ASN A 228 4.00 3.33 -3.53
N ASP A 229 3.58 2.38 -4.38
CA ASP A 229 4.48 1.66 -5.30
C ASP A 229 4.11 1.69 -6.79
N TYR A 230 2.94 2.21 -7.18
CA TYR A 230 2.36 2.08 -8.53
C TYR A 230 3.18 2.70 -9.70
N VAL A 231 4.40 3.20 -9.47
CA VAL A 231 5.32 3.73 -10.50
C VAL A 231 6.80 3.39 -10.31
N TYR A 232 7.11 2.52 -9.37
CA TYR A 232 8.50 2.15 -9.09
C TYR A 232 8.64 0.64 -9.21
N PRO A 233 8.79 0.11 -10.43
CA PRO A 233 9.01 -1.33 -10.64
C PRO A 233 10.33 -1.83 -10.03
N GLN A 234 11.22 -0.93 -9.57
CA GLN A 234 12.59 -1.22 -9.15
C GLN A 234 12.85 -0.97 -7.64
N ILE A 235 11.81 -0.84 -6.80
CA ILE A 235 11.98 -0.44 -5.39
C ILE A 235 12.87 -1.41 -4.60
N LEU A 236 12.84 -2.69 -4.96
CA LEU A 236 13.52 -3.70 -4.19
C LEU A 236 14.97 -3.79 -4.64
N THR A 237 15.82 -2.99 -4.00
CA THR A 237 17.27 -3.23 -4.07
C THR A 237 17.56 -4.70 -3.78
N PRO A 238 18.59 -5.31 -4.40
CA PRO A 238 18.95 -6.71 -4.17
C PRO A 238 19.48 -6.98 -2.75
N LYS A 239 19.44 -5.99 -1.85
CA LYS A 239 19.79 -6.18 -0.44
C LYS A 239 18.80 -7.16 0.18
N LYS A 240 19.33 -8.11 0.94
CA LYS A 240 18.53 -9.00 1.77
C LYS A 240 17.80 -8.16 2.82
N LEU A 241 16.49 -8.05 2.70
CA LEU A 241 15.64 -7.36 3.66
C LEU A 241 15.25 -8.31 4.78
N ASN A 242 15.11 -7.78 5.99
CA ASN A 242 14.54 -8.50 7.14
C ASN A 242 13.02 -8.33 7.23
N PHE A 243 12.40 -7.72 6.23
CA PHE A 243 10.96 -7.45 6.13
C PHE A 243 10.47 -7.64 4.69
N VAL A 244 9.15 -7.79 4.54
CA VAL A 244 8.48 -7.89 3.24
C VAL A 244 7.97 -6.51 2.82
N PRO A 245 8.49 -5.93 1.74
CA PRO A 245 8.00 -4.68 1.19
C PRO A 245 6.69 -4.92 0.42
N LEU A 246 5.61 -4.23 0.83
CA LEU A 246 4.29 -4.29 0.19
C LEU A 246 3.94 -2.94 -0.45
N GLY A 247 3.41 -2.99 -1.64
CA GLY A 247 2.85 -1.87 -2.37
C GLY A 247 1.39 -1.60 -2.08
N LEU A 248 0.90 -0.44 -2.49
CA LEU A 248 -0.53 -0.20 -2.65
C LEU A 248 -1.11 -1.04 -3.78
N THR A 249 -0.32 -1.31 -4.82
CA THR A 249 -0.66 -2.23 -5.91
C THR A 249 -1.00 -3.63 -5.39
N ASP A 250 -0.31 -4.11 -4.34
CA ASP A 250 -0.59 -5.41 -3.71
C ASP A 250 -1.99 -5.47 -3.02
N LEU A 251 -2.65 -4.30 -2.85
CA LEU A 251 -4.01 -4.19 -2.30
C LEU A 251 -5.11 -4.09 -3.38
N ALA A 252 -4.75 -4.11 -4.66
CA ALA A 252 -5.71 -4.14 -5.76
C ALA A 252 -6.30 -5.56 -5.96
N THR A 253 -7.38 -5.65 -6.73
CA THR A 253 -8.00 -6.94 -7.08
C THR A 253 -7.05 -7.86 -7.86
N MET A 254 -7.15 -9.17 -7.63
CA MET A 254 -6.36 -10.18 -8.35
C MET A 254 -6.95 -10.51 -9.72
N GLY A 255 -6.06 -10.85 -10.64
CA GLY A 255 -6.42 -11.49 -11.90
C GLY A 255 -6.90 -12.91 -11.68
N GLN A 256 -8.20 -13.07 -11.45
CA GLN A 256 -8.86 -14.33 -11.04
C GLN A 256 -8.44 -14.85 -9.65
N LYS A 257 -9.38 -15.48 -8.94
CA LYS A 257 -9.10 -16.14 -7.66
C LYS A 257 -8.13 -17.30 -7.90
N CYS A 258 -6.85 -17.11 -7.56
CA CYS A 258 -5.93 -18.23 -7.38
C CYS A 258 -6.54 -19.18 -6.35
N THR A 259 -7.05 -20.32 -6.83
CA THR A 259 -7.48 -21.41 -5.97
C THR A 259 -6.21 -22.07 -5.48
N VAL A 260 -5.71 -21.65 -4.32
CA VAL A 260 -4.61 -22.34 -3.67
C VAL A 260 -5.12 -23.74 -3.33
N LYS A 261 -4.75 -24.73 -4.14
CA LYS A 261 -4.90 -26.13 -3.75
C LYS A 261 -3.90 -26.36 -2.62
N LEU A 262 -4.42 -26.37 -1.40
CA LEU A 262 -3.70 -26.89 -0.24
C LEU A 262 -3.39 -28.36 -0.58
N ILE A 263 -2.09 -28.69 -0.67
CA ILE A 263 -1.60 -30.06 -0.82
C ILE A 263 -1.71 -30.76 0.52
#